data_AF-A0AAN8VIV0-F1
#
_entry.id   AF-A0AAN8VIV0-F1
#
_cell.length_a   1.000
_cell.length_b   1.000
_cell.length_c   1.000
_cell.angle_alpha   90.00
_cell.angle_beta   90.00
_cell.angle_gamma   90.00
#
_symmetry.space_group_name_H-M   'P 1'
#
loop_
_entity.id
_entity.type
_entity.pdbx_description
1 polymer ?
#
loop_
_entity_poly.entity_id
_entity_poly.type
_entity_poly.pdbx_seq_one_letter_code
_entity_poly.pdbx_strand_id
1 'polypeptide(L)'
;MKSSQFFPLVLLSSLLIVPCLSNKNLINDICKKNKDVKFKFCVASFTSDRKSQNVTTENELGVLSLQHLISKASILGSRYSILAKKYPRKDLQECSKIYSQAIPTLKEALDSYKVRDYPTTNIKVSAAFDASADCVEGFQGGNKDPLQRMNSAFIKLAKISLSFVAVDSPALSKTVSNSRSVASSAVSKSGVNLTSVASLVVSKLGSNPTSEKSPLELGAVAVQNLISKAQEINSAISQLQKDKKANGAAKEALKYCSTAYSGFVKHLTEGLKNYQAKKYDDLKSTIDTLTLDAEYCVDEFSNQNLEFPLMKQQGEFTKLADVASERISSLPEN
;
A
#
# COMPACT_ATOMS: atom_id res chain seq x y z
N MET A 1 3.99 -6.68 -82.35
CA MET A 1 4.93 -5.96 -81.46
C MET A 1 4.21 -4.81 -80.78
N LYS A 2 3.93 -4.94 -79.48
CA LYS A 2 3.84 -3.84 -78.50
C LYS A 2 3.91 -4.50 -77.11
N SER A 3 4.81 -3.99 -76.30
CA SER A 3 5.43 -4.60 -75.12
C SER A 3 4.98 -3.87 -73.87
N SER A 4 4.87 -4.61 -72.76
CA SER A 4 4.99 -4.13 -71.36
C SER A 4 3.86 -3.21 -70.83
N GLN A 5 3.40 -3.25 -69.57
CA GLN A 5 4.11 -3.48 -68.31
C GLN A 5 3.17 -4.08 -67.24
N PHE A 6 3.68 -5.03 -66.46
CA PHE A 6 3.07 -5.51 -65.22
C PHE A 6 3.36 -4.49 -64.10
N PHE A 7 2.31 -3.90 -63.50
CA PHE A 7 2.40 -3.12 -62.26
C PHE A 7 2.23 -4.07 -61.07
N PRO A 8 3.21 -4.23 -60.17
CA PRO A 8 2.98 -4.94 -58.92
C PRO A 8 2.30 -3.98 -57.93
N LEU A 9 1.08 -4.32 -57.52
CA LEU A 9 0.35 -3.66 -56.46
C LEU A 9 1.03 -3.97 -55.11
N VAL A 10 2.08 -3.22 -54.78
CA VAL A 10 2.67 -3.21 -53.43
C VAL A 10 1.69 -2.48 -52.52
N LEU A 11 0.73 -3.23 -51.97
CA LEU A 11 -0.07 -2.78 -50.84
C LEU A 11 0.88 -2.58 -49.65
N LEU A 12 1.23 -1.32 -49.44
CA LEU A 12 1.88 -0.79 -48.25
C LEU A 12 1.01 -1.18 -47.04
N SER A 13 1.30 -2.33 -46.44
CA SER A 13 0.88 -2.65 -45.08
C SER A 13 1.68 -1.74 -44.15
N SER A 14 1.22 -0.49 -44.04
CA SER A 14 1.64 0.44 -43.01
C SER A 14 1.11 -0.11 -41.69
N LEU A 15 1.83 -1.08 -41.12
CA LEU A 15 1.74 -1.44 -39.72
C LEU A 15 1.99 -0.14 -38.93
N LEU A 16 0.91 0.50 -38.48
CA LEU A 16 0.96 1.44 -37.37
C LEU A 16 1.37 0.62 -36.14
N ILE A 17 2.68 0.41 -35.98
CA ILE A 17 3.25 0.01 -34.70
C ILE A 17 3.06 1.22 -33.80
N VAL A 18 1.89 1.31 -33.17
CA VAL A 18 1.73 2.15 -31.99
C VAL A 18 2.76 1.62 -31.00
N PRO A 19 3.77 2.42 -30.60
CA PRO A 19 4.65 1.97 -29.55
C PRO A 19 3.77 1.80 -28.32
N CYS A 20 3.54 0.56 -27.89
CA CYS A 20 3.13 0.32 -26.51
C CYS A 20 4.26 0.86 -25.64
N LEU A 21 4.18 2.13 -25.24
CA LEU A 21 4.96 2.61 -24.11
C LEU A 21 4.54 1.76 -22.93
N SER A 22 5.36 0.76 -22.62
CA SER A 22 5.12 -0.11 -21.48
C SER A 22 5.21 0.77 -20.24
N ASN A 23 4.11 0.88 -19.50
CA ASN A 23 4.01 1.63 -18.24
C ASN A 23 5.11 1.24 -17.22
N LYS A 24 5.62 0.00 -17.30
CA LYS A 24 6.81 -0.43 -16.56
C LYS A 24 8.02 0.47 -16.77
N ASN A 25 8.22 1.01 -17.98
CA ASN A 25 9.31 1.93 -18.28
C ASN A 25 9.10 3.27 -17.57
N LEU A 26 7.87 3.80 -17.58
CA LEU A 26 7.54 5.07 -16.92
C LEU A 26 7.72 5.01 -15.39
N ILE A 27 7.15 3.99 -14.72
CA ILE A 27 7.33 3.79 -13.27
C ILE A 27 8.81 3.63 -12.93
N ASN A 28 9.55 2.83 -13.71
CA ASN A 28 10.98 2.63 -13.48
C ASN A 28 11.77 3.92 -13.63
N ASP A 29 11.46 4.75 -14.63
CA ASP A 29 12.19 5.99 -14.88
C ASP A 29 11.97 7.01 -13.76
N ILE A 30 10.74 7.15 -13.27
CA ILE A 30 10.43 8.03 -12.13
C ILE A 30 11.09 7.51 -10.85
N CYS A 31 10.98 6.21 -10.57
CA CYS A 31 11.58 5.62 -9.38
C CYS A 31 13.12 5.64 -9.40
N LYS A 32 13.76 5.68 -10.57
CA LYS A 32 15.21 5.92 -10.69
C LYS A 32 15.59 7.37 -10.41
N LYS A 33 14.73 8.33 -10.80
CA LYS A 33 14.95 9.76 -10.55
C LYS A 33 14.79 10.12 -9.06
N ASN A 34 13.92 9.42 -8.33
CA ASN A 34 13.72 9.62 -6.90
C ASN A 34 14.87 8.99 -6.07
N LYS A 35 15.80 9.82 -5.60
CA LYS A 35 16.95 9.37 -4.78
C LYS A 35 16.62 9.19 -3.29
N ASP A 36 15.51 9.77 -2.83
CA ASP A 36 15.14 9.82 -1.41
C ASP A 36 14.36 8.58 -0.94
N VAL A 37 13.90 7.74 -1.88
CA VAL A 37 13.16 6.51 -1.63
C VAL A 37 13.84 5.34 -2.32
N LYS A 38 13.91 4.19 -1.64
CA LYS A 38 14.47 2.97 -2.24
C LYS A 38 13.68 2.62 -3.50
N PHE A 39 14.37 2.47 -4.63
CA PHE A 39 13.80 2.09 -5.93
C PHE A 39 12.75 0.98 -5.83
N LYS A 40 13.08 -0.11 -5.13
CA LYS A 40 12.17 -1.26 -4.92
C LYS A 40 10.87 -0.88 -4.21
N PHE A 41 10.92 0.02 -3.23
CA PHE A 41 9.72 0.49 -2.54
C PHE A 41 8.88 1.35 -3.48
N CYS A 42 9.50 2.28 -4.21
CA CYS A 42 8.80 3.13 -5.18
C CYS A 42 8.07 2.30 -6.26
N VAL A 43 8.76 1.34 -6.88
CA VAL A 43 8.13 0.45 -7.86
C VAL A 43 6.99 -0.36 -7.24
N ALA A 44 7.19 -0.88 -6.02
CA ALA A 44 6.17 -1.67 -5.33
C ALA A 44 4.91 -0.84 -5.02
N SER A 45 5.05 0.43 -4.61
CA SER A 45 3.92 1.31 -4.31
C SER A 45 3.00 1.51 -5.50
N PHE A 46 3.55 1.62 -6.71
CA PHE A 46 2.74 1.71 -7.91
C PHE A 46 2.21 0.36 -8.35
N THR A 47 3.10 -0.63 -8.49
CA THR A 47 2.73 -1.94 -9.06
C THR A 47 1.76 -2.76 -8.21
N SER A 48 1.56 -2.41 -6.94
CA SER A 48 0.49 -2.98 -6.11
C SER A 48 -0.92 -2.53 -6.51
N ASP A 49 -1.05 -1.38 -7.16
CA ASP A 49 -2.33 -0.87 -7.65
C ASP A 49 -2.52 -1.25 -9.12
N ARG A 50 -3.65 -1.89 -9.45
CA ARG A 50 -3.96 -2.28 -10.83
C ARG A 50 -4.21 -1.07 -11.75
N LYS A 51 -4.70 0.05 -11.22
CA LYS A 51 -4.86 1.31 -11.99
C LYS A 51 -3.51 1.79 -12.52
N SER A 52 -2.43 1.54 -11.77
CA SER A 52 -1.07 1.84 -12.22
C SER A 52 -0.66 1.09 -13.48
N GLN A 53 -1.40 0.08 -13.96
CA GLN A 53 -1.07 -0.67 -15.17
C GLN A 53 -1.58 0.00 -16.45
N ASN A 54 -2.60 0.86 -16.31
CA ASN A 54 -3.28 1.53 -17.42
C ASN A 54 -2.82 2.98 -17.59
N VAL A 55 -1.98 3.47 -16.67
CA VAL A 55 -1.43 4.81 -16.75
C VAL A 55 -0.50 4.95 -17.95
N THR A 56 -0.60 6.05 -18.68
CA THR A 56 0.23 6.32 -19.86
C THR A 56 1.07 7.58 -19.70
N THR A 57 0.79 8.41 -18.68
CA THR A 57 1.47 9.68 -18.46
C THR A 57 2.02 9.83 -17.05
N GLU A 58 3.08 10.63 -16.90
CA GLU A 58 3.67 10.97 -15.60
C GLU A 58 2.65 11.71 -14.70
N ASN A 59 1.79 12.53 -15.29
CA ASN A 59 0.73 13.23 -14.57
C ASN A 59 -0.27 12.25 -13.93
N GLU A 60 -0.74 11.25 -14.68
CA GLU A 60 -1.64 10.21 -14.14
C GLU A 60 -0.97 9.40 -13.02
N LEU A 61 0.34 9.13 -13.11
CA LEU A 61 1.07 8.47 -12.02
C LEU A 61 1.17 9.36 -10.78
N GLY A 62 1.36 10.67 -10.94
CA GLY A 62 1.36 11.61 -9.82
C GLY A 62 0.00 11.71 -9.13
N VAL A 63 -1.10 11.71 -9.90
CA VAL A 63 -2.47 11.60 -9.37
C VAL A 63 -2.62 10.32 -8.55
N LEU A 64 -2.16 9.19 -9.07
CA LEU A 64 -2.23 7.91 -8.37
C LEU A 64 -1.40 7.92 -7.08
N SER A 65 -0.19 8.50 -7.12
CA SER A 65 0.68 8.65 -5.95
C SER A 65 0.01 9.45 -4.84
N LEU A 66 -0.65 10.57 -5.18
CA LEU A 66 -1.38 11.40 -4.22
C LEU A 66 -2.61 10.67 -3.65
N GLN A 67 -3.33 9.89 -4.48
CA GLN A 67 -4.42 9.05 -4.01
C GLN A 67 -3.95 7.99 -3.00
N HIS A 68 -2.82 7.32 -3.26
CA HIS A 68 -2.22 6.37 -2.32
C HIS A 68 -1.82 7.05 -1.01
N LEU A 69 -1.24 8.25 -1.10
CA LEU A 69 -0.85 9.03 0.08
C LEU A 69 -2.06 9.41 0.95
N ILE A 70 -3.16 9.88 0.34
CA ILE A 70 -4.42 10.20 1.03
C ILE A 70 -5.01 8.95 1.69
N SER A 71 -5.03 7.83 0.97
CA SER A 71 -5.51 6.55 1.51
C SER A 71 -4.70 6.15 2.73
N LYS A 72 -3.37 6.26 2.66
CA LYS A 72 -2.50 5.91 3.77
C LYS A 72 -2.70 6.82 4.99
N ALA A 73 -2.86 8.13 4.79
CA ALA A 73 -3.21 9.07 5.87
C ALA A 73 -4.55 8.72 6.52
N SER A 74 -5.56 8.39 5.71
CA SER A 74 -6.90 8.02 6.19
C SER A 74 -6.86 6.77 7.08
N ILE A 75 -6.11 5.75 6.64
CA ILE A 75 -5.90 4.53 7.42
C ILE A 75 -5.18 4.87 8.73
N LEU A 76 -4.08 5.64 8.69
CA LEU A 76 -3.34 6.02 9.89
C LEU A 76 -4.20 6.81 10.89
N GLY A 77 -4.94 7.81 10.43
CA GLY A 77 -5.82 8.61 11.29
C GLY A 77 -6.90 7.78 11.99
N SER A 78 -7.54 6.88 11.24
CA SER A 78 -8.52 5.93 11.79
C SER A 78 -7.87 5.00 12.82
N ARG A 79 -6.72 4.42 12.50
CA ARG A 79 -6.02 3.48 13.38
C ARG A 79 -5.57 4.15 14.68
N TYR A 80 -4.96 5.33 14.61
CA TYR A 80 -4.63 6.09 15.82
C TYR A 80 -5.86 6.47 16.63
N SER A 81 -7.00 6.77 15.99
CA SER A 81 -8.25 7.07 16.69
C SER A 81 -8.74 5.87 17.50
N ILE A 82 -8.72 4.68 16.90
CA ILE A 82 -9.11 3.42 17.57
C ILE A 82 -8.17 3.14 18.75
N LEU A 83 -6.85 3.24 18.50
CA LEU A 83 -5.82 3.06 19.53
C LEU A 83 -5.99 4.02 20.70
N ALA A 84 -6.23 5.30 20.41
CA ALA A 84 -6.43 6.34 21.40
C ALA A 84 -7.69 6.13 22.25
N LYS A 85 -8.74 5.49 21.70
CA LYS A 85 -9.94 5.11 22.46
C LYS A 85 -9.67 3.95 23.41
N LYS A 86 -8.88 2.96 22.96
CA LYS A 86 -8.55 1.76 23.74
C LYS A 86 -7.49 2.03 24.80
N TYR A 87 -6.51 2.86 24.47
CA TYR A 87 -5.41 3.27 25.32
C TYR A 87 -5.35 4.80 25.26
N PRO A 88 -5.93 5.52 26.24
CA PRO A 88 -6.03 6.98 26.22
C PRO A 88 -4.69 7.66 26.52
N ARG A 89 -3.70 7.39 25.66
CA ARG A 89 -2.39 8.01 25.68
C ARG A 89 -2.41 9.25 24.79
N LYS A 90 -1.72 10.29 25.25
CA LYS A 90 -1.66 11.60 24.58
C LYS A 90 -1.01 11.51 23.19
N ASP A 91 0.01 10.68 23.04
CA ASP A 91 0.72 10.48 21.76
C ASP A 91 -0.18 9.86 20.67
N LEU A 92 -0.99 8.85 21.02
CA LEU A 92 -1.96 8.25 20.10
C LEU A 92 -3.05 9.25 19.68
N GLN A 93 -3.53 10.07 20.62
CA GLN A 93 -4.52 11.11 20.33
C GLN A 93 -3.95 12.18 19.41
N GLU A 94 -2.72 12.64 19.66
CA GLU A 94 -2.04 13.63 18.84
C GLU A 94 -1.81 13.12 17.42
N CYS A 95 -1.30 11.90 17.27
CA CYS A 95 -1.15 11.27 15.96
C CYS A 95 -2.47 11.11 15.21
N SER A 96 -3.57 10.76 15.90
CA SER A 96 -4.90 10.70 15.29
C SER A 96 -5.34 12.06 14.74
N LYS A 97 -5.09 13.12 15.51
CA LYS A 97 -5.38 14.50 15.10
C LYS A 97 -4.53 14.93 13.90
N ILE A 98 -3.22 14.70 13.95
CA ILE A 98 -2.28 15.01 12.86
C ILE A 98 -2.77 14.40 11.54
N TYR A 99 -3.06 13.10 11.52
CA TYR A 99 -3.50 12.45 10.30
C TYR A 99 -4.90 12.86 9.85
N SER A 100 -5.83 13.11 10.78
CA SER A 100 -7.16 13.62 10.40
C SER A 100 -7.10 15.02 9.77
N GLN A 101 -6.16 15.87 10.20
CA GLN A 101 -5.89 17.18 9.59
C GLN A 101 -5.09 17.10 8.28
N ALA A 102 -4.23 16.10 8.13
CA ALA A 102 -3.48 15.88 6.89
C ALA A 102 -4.37 15.47 5.71
N ILE A 103 -5.46 14.72 5.95
CA ILE A 103 -6.35 14.23 4.89
C ILE A 103 -6.97 15.35 4.03
N PRO A 104 -7.66 16.37 4.58
CA PRO A 104 -8.20 17.46 3.75
C PRO A 104 -7.09 18.24 3.04
N THR A 105 -5.96 18.47 3.72
CA THR A 105 -4.78 19.12 3.13
C THR A 105 -4.26 18.37 1.90
N LEU A 106 -4.18 17.04 1.97
CA LEU A 106 -3.74 16.19 0.86
C LEU A 106 -4.78 16.09 -0.26
N LYS A 107 -6.09 16.17 0.05
CA LYS A 107 -7.15 16.26 -0.97
C LYS A 107 -7.04 17.56 -1.77
N GLU A 108 -6.80 18.68 -1.10
CA GLU A 108 -6.53 19.95 -1.75
C GLU A 108 -5.25 19.87 -2.61
N ALA A 109 -4.21 19.18 -2.13
CA ALA A 109 -3.00 18.93 -2.92
C ALA A 109 -3.30 18.15 -4.20
N LEU A 110 -4.14 17.12 -4.12
CA LEU A 110 -4.58 16.34 -5.28
C LEU A 110 -5.35 17.20 -6.28
N ASP A 111 -6.22 18.09 -5.82
CA ASP A 111 -6.98 18.97 -6.71
C ASP A 111 -6.09 20.03 -7.37
N SER A 112 -5.16 20.63 -6.64
CA SER A 112 -4.11 21.49 -7.19
C SER A 112 -3.25 20.76 -8.23
N TYR A 113 -2.86 19.51 -7.95
CA TYR A 113 -2.04 18.73 -8.87
C TYR A 113 -2.76 18.44 -10.19
N LYS A 114 -4.06 18.12 -10.15
CA LYS A 114 -4.88 17.89 -11.36
C LYS A 114 -4.95 19.12 -12.28
N VAL A 115 -4.92 20.32 -11.71
CA VAL A 115 -4.89 21.59 -12.48
C VAL A 115 -3.46 22.11 -12.71
N ARG A 116 -2.44 21.30 -12.42
CA ARG A 116 -1.00 21.60 -12.59
C ARG A 116 -0.50 22.76 -11.74
N ASP A 117 -1.18 23.07 -10.62
CA ASP A 117 -0.67 23.96 -9.59
C ASP A 117 0.31 23.22 -8.68
N TYR A 118 1.50 22.97 -9.24
CA TYR A 118 2.59 22.28 -8.55
C TYR A 118 3.10 23.03 -7.31
N PRO A 119 3.25 24.37 -7.32
CA PRO A 119 3.63 25.11 -6.10
C PRO A 119 2.70 24.83 -4.92
N THR A 120 1.38 24.93 -5.12
CA THR A 120 0.40 24.64 -4.06
C THR A 120 0.42 23.17 -3.66
N THR A 121 0.54 22.26 -4.64
CA THR A 121 0.68 20.82 -4.34
C THR A 121 1.90 20.56 -3.46
N ASN A 122 3.05 21.15 -3.77
CA ASN A 122 4.30 20.96 -3.04
C ASN A 122 4.17 21.40 -1.59
N ILE A 123 3.59 22.59 -1.37
CA ILE A 123 3.36 23.14 -0.03
C ILE A 123 2.48 22.20 0.79
N LYS A 124 1.37 21.73 0.23
CA LYS A 124 0.40 20.90 0.95
C LYS A 124 0.92 19.49 1.24
N VAL A 125 1.62 18.86 0.29
CA VAL A 125 2.25 17.55 0.52
C VAL A 125 3.38 17.66 1.54
N SER A 126 4.20 18.72 1.48
CA SER A 126 5.28 18.95 2.46
C SER A 126 4.72 19.18 3.86
N ALA A 127 3.65 19.98 3.99
CA ALA A 127 3.00 20.20 5.28
C ALA A 127 2.48 18.88 5.90
N ALA A 128 1.86 18.01 5.11
CA ALA A 128 1.42 16.70 5.57
C ALA A 128 2.59 15.76 5.92
N PHE A 129 3.70 15.85 5.19
CA PHE A 129 4.92 15.11 5.46
C PHE A 129 5.55 15.55 6.80
N ASP A 130 5.75 16.85 7.01
CA ASP A 130 6.36 17.40 8.23
C ASP A 130 5.51 17.08 9.46
N ALA A 131 4.20 17.31 9.40
CA ALA A 131 3.29 16.99 10.50
C ALA A 131 3.30 15.48 10.86
N SER A 132 3.49 14.61 9.86
CA SER A 132 3.61 13.16 10.13
C SER A 132 4.91 12.76 10.84
N ALA A 133 5.99 13.54 10.67
CA ALA A 133 7.23 13.33 11.40
C ALA A 133 7.04 13.66 12.88
N ASP A 134 6.30 14.73 13.21
CA ASP A 134 5.96 15.10 14.59
C ASP A 134 5.21 13.99 15.32
N CYS A 135 4.33 13.24 14.62
CA CYS A 135 3.68 12.06 15.18
C CYS A 135 4.70 10.98 15.57
N VAL A 136 5.69 10.70 14.73
CA VAL A 136 6.73 9.69 15.02
C VAL A 136 7.61 10.15 16.18
N GLU A 137 7.98 11.43 16.23
CA GLU A 137 8.82 12.01 17.27
C GLU A 137 8.10 12.18 18.62
N GLY A 138 6.76 12.27 18.61
CA GLY A 138 5.93 12.37 19.81
C GLY A 138 5.95 11.14 20.71
N PHE A 139 6.41 9.99 20.21
CA PHE A 139 6.59 8.76 20.98
C PHE A 139 7.91 8.79 21.77
N GLN A 140 7.89 9.44 22.94
CA GLN A 140 9.03 9.54 23.85
C GLN A 140 8.91 8.60 25.07
N GLY A 141 10.04 8.34 25.75
CA GLY A 141 10.06 7.68 27.06
C GLY A 141 9.87 6.15 27.07
N GLY A 142 10.30 5.45 26.01
CA GLY A 142 10.22 3.98 25.91
C GLY A 142 8.91 3.45 25.32
N ASN A 143 7.94 4.33 25.10
CA ASN A 143 6.69 4.04 24.42
C ASN A 143 6.91 4.00 22.91
N LYS A 144 7.01 2.80 22.33
CA LYS A 144 7.14 2.64 20.87
C LYS A 144 5.83 3.00 20.17
N ASP A 145 5.95 3.61 18.99
CA ASP A 145 4.82 3.82 18.08
C ASP A 145 4.27 2.47 17.60
N PRO A 146 3.03 2.09 17.97
CA PRO A 146 2.43 0.83 17.53
C PRO A 146 2.21 0.77 16.00
N LEU A 147 2.22 1.92 15.31
CA LEU A 147 2.03 2.00 13.85
C LEU A 147 3.30 2.45 13.11
N GLN A 148 4.48 2.28 13.72
CA GLN A 148 5.77 2.79 13.19
C GLN A 148 6.01 2.41 11.73
N ARG A 149 5.67 1.19 11.34
CA ARG A 149 5.85 0.70 9.97
C ARG A 149 4.93 1.40 8.98
N MET A 150 3.70 1.68 9.39
CA MET A 150 2.72 2.37 8.57
C MET A 150 3.11 3.85 8.40
N ASN A 151 3.56 4.50 9.47
CA ASN A 151 4.16 5.84 9.41
C ASN A 151 5.35 5.88 8.46
N SER A 152 6.28 4.92 8.58
CA SER A 152 7.42 4.83 7.67
C SER A 152 6.99 4.66 6.21
N ALA A 153 5.90 3.94 5.94
CA ALA A 153 5.36 3.80 4.60
C ALA A 153 4.71 5.11 4.11
N PHE A 154 3.97 5.82 4.97
CA PHE A 154 3.42 7.14 4.66
C PHE A 154 4.51 8.15 4.28
N ILE A 155 5.56 8.26 5.10
CA ILE A 155 6.71 9.15 4.86
C ILE A 155 7.35 8.85 3.50
N LYS A 156 7.51 7.57 3.12
CA LYS A 156 8.05 7.20 1.82
C LYS A 156 7.09 7.52 0.66
N LEU A 157 5.78 7.32 0.84
CA LEU A 157 4.78 7.69 -0.15
C LEU A 157 4.75 9.21 -0.37
N ALA A 158 4.86 10.01 0.69
CA ALA A 158 4.95 11.45 0.60
C ALA A 158 6.17 11.89 -0.21
N LYS A 159 7.34 11.29 0.03
CA LYS A 159 8.55 11.52 -0.76
C LYS A 159 8.40 11.11 -2.24
N ILE A 160 7.66 10.04 -2.52
CA ILE A 160 7.33 9.67 -3.91
C ILE A 160 6.45 10.75 -4.53
N SER A 161 5.37 11.16 -3.86
CA SER A 161 4.48 12.22 -4.36
C SER A 161 5.21 13.54 -4.60
N LEU A 162 6.10 13.96 -3.70
CA LEU A 162 6.92 15.16 -3.88
C LEU A 162 7.82 15.10 -5.13
N SER A 163 8.27 13.90 -5.54
CA SER A 163 9.08 13.77 -6.75
C SER A 163 8.33 14.05 -8.05
N PHE A 164 7.00 13.97 -8.06
CA PHE A 164 6.18 14.38 -9.21
C PHE A 164 5.98 15.89 -9.29
N VAL A 165 6.09 16.59 -8.16
CA VAL A 165 5.86 18.03 -8.06
C VAL A 165 7.14 18.82 -8.34
N ALA A 166 8.30 18.21 -8.08
CA ALA A 166 9.61 18.83 -8.25
C ALA A 166 10.06 18.97 -9.73
N VAL A 167 9.36 18.38 -10.70
CA VAL A 167 9.90 18.19 -12.06
C VAL A 167 9.63 19.34 -13.03
N ASP A 168 8.74 20.29 -12.76
CA ASP A 168 8.35 21.31 -13.76
C ASP A 168 8.42 22.79 -13.32
N SER A 169 9.20 23.15 -12.29
CA SER A 169 9.36 24.56 -11.91
C SER A 169 10.82 25.02 -11.87
N PRO A 170 11.31 25.72 -12.92
CA PRO A 170 12.62 26.40 -12.89
C PRO A 170 12.78 27.38 -11.72
N ALA A 171 11.67 27.81 -11.11
CA ALA A 171 11.65 28.76 -10.00
C ALA A 171 12.00 28.13 -8.62
N LEU A 172 11.87 26.82 -8.44
CA LEU A 172 12.12 26.17 -7.13
C LEU A 172 13.54 25.62 -6.94
N SER A 173 14.37 25.61 -8.00
CA SER A 173 15.79 25.21 -7.90
C SER A 173 16.63 26.12 -6.99
N LYS A 174 16.18 27.35 -6.69
CA LYS A 174 16.92 28.29 -5.83
C LYS A 174 16.61 28.15 -4.33
N THR A 175 15.47 27.57 -3.97
CA THR A 175 15.03 27.51 -2.56
C THR A 175 15.42 26.20 -1.87
N VAL A 176 15.52 25.10 -2.61
CA VAL A 176 15.89 23.77 -2.07
C VAL A 176 17.38 23.67 -1.67
N SER A 177 18.22 24.57 -2.15
CA SER A 177 19.65 24.61 -1.82
C SER A 177 19.94 24.99 -0.36
N ASN A 178 19.00 25.64 0.34
CA ASN A 178 19.22 26.21 1.67
C ASN A 178 18.65 25.39 2.84
N SER A 179 18.01 24.24 2.60
CA SER A 179 17.49 23.37 3.68
C SER A 179 18.18 21.99 3.74
N ARG A 180 19.33 21.83 3.07
CA ARG A 180 20.05 20.55 2.92
C ARG A 180 21.06 20.18 4.02
N SER A 181 21.00 20.83 5.19
CA SER A 181 21.61 20.34 6.42
C SER A 181 20.46 20.13 7.41
N VAL A 182 19.96 18.92 7.58
CA VAL A 182 20.31 18.01 8.68
C VAL A 182 19.62 16.65 8.37
N ALA A 183 20.18 15.57 8.91
CA ALA A 183 19.70 14.18 8.89
C ALA A 183 20.31 13.26 7.81
N SER A 184 21.59 12.93 8.01
CA SER A 184 22.14 11.63 7.66
C SER A 184 22.30 10.81 8.94
N SER A 185 21.77 9.58 8.99
CA SER A 185 22.44 8.39 9.55
C SER A 185 21.56 7.13 9.54
N ALA A 186 22.16 5.99 9.13
CA ALA A 186 21.82 4.59 9.47
C ALA A 186 20.49 3.99 8.94
N VAL A 187 20.34 2.74 8.44
CA VAL A 187 21.19 1.53 8.35
C VAL A 187 20.66 0.60 7.23
N SER A 188 21.56 -0.19 6.65
CA SER A 188 21.37 -1.28 5.67
C SER A 188 21.12 -2.61 6.42
N LYS A 189 20.23 -3.53 6.05
CA LYS A 189 20.43 -4.64 5.10
C LYS A 189 19.21 -5.58 5.23
N SER A 190 18.64 -6.05 4.12
CA SER A 190 18.26 -7.46 3.95
C SER A 190 17.86 -7.69 2.49
N GLY A 191 18.56 -8.61 1.85
CA GLY A 191 18.29 -9.03 0.48
C GLY A 191 17.15 -10.04 0.48
N VAL A 192 16.10 -9.75 -0.29
CA VAL A 192 15.17 -10.77 -0.78
C VAL A 192 14.93 -10.52 -2.27
N ASN A 193 15.02 -11.60 -3.03
CA ASN A 193 14.90 -11.66 -4.48
C ASN A 193 13.43 -11.45 -4.91
N LEU A 194 13.18 -10.52 -5.83
CA LEU A 194 11.85 -9.97 -6.16
C LEU A 194 11.14 -10.69 -7.33
N THR A 195 11.68 -11.80 -7.82
CA THR A 195 11.08 -12.60 -8.89
C THR A 195 9.91 -13.49 -8.44
N SER A 196 9.63 -13.59 -7.14
CA SER A 196 8.59 -14.50 -6.60
C SER A 196 7.20 -13.86 -6.42
N VAL A 197 7.04 -12.54 -6.53
CA VAL A 197 5.79 -11.85 -6.15
C VAL A 197 4.84 -11.68 -7.33
N ALA A 198 5.37 -11.47 -8.54
CA ALA A 198 4.55 -11.41 -9.76
C ALA A 198 3.95 -12.78 -10.14
N SER A 199 4.65 -13.87 -9.83
CA SER A 199 4.18 -15.23 -10.10
C SER A 199 3.02 -15.65 -9.19
N LEU A 200 2.95 -15.16 -7.95
CA LEU A 200 1.89 -15.52 -6.99
C LEU A 200 0.54 -14.85 -7.27
N VAL A 201 0.55 -13.64 -7.83
CA VAL A 201 -0.66 -12.90 -8.24
C VAL A 201 -1.21 -13.44 -9.56
N VAL A 202 -0.34 -13.87 -10.47
CA VAL A 202 -0.74 -14.41 -11.78
C VAL A 202 -1.17 -15.87 -11.70
N SER A 203 -0.53 -16.71 -10.87
CA SER A 203 -0.81 -18.16 -10.84
C SER A 203 -2.12 -18.55 -10.15
N LYS A 204 -2.71 -17.68 -9.31
CA LYS A 204 -3.97 -17.96 -8.59
C LYS A 204 -5.19 -17.23 -9.16
N LEU A 205 -4.98 -16.27 -10.07
CA LEU A 205 -6.05 -15.57 -10.77
C LEU A 205 -6.29 -16.12 -12.19
N GLY A 206 -5.36 -16.91 -12.73
CA GLY A 206 -5.43 -17.47 -14.08
C GLY A 206 -5.80 -18.96 -14.11
N SER A 207 -7.09 -19.27 -14.04
CA SER A 207 -7.61 -20.55 -14.51
C SER A 207 -9.06 -20.40 -15.03
N ASN A 208 -9.27 -19.55 -16.04
CA ASN A 208 -10.10 -19.80 -17.24
C ASN A 208 -10.14 -18.52 -18.14
N PRO A 209 -9.78 -18.57 -19.43
CA PRO A 209 -9.65 -17.39 -20.28
C PRO A 209 -10.94 -16.95 -21.02
N THR A 210 -12.16 -17.31 -20.56
CA THR A 210 -13.39 -17.08 -21.35
C THR A 210 -14.53 -16.31 -20.69
N SER A 211 -14.35 -15.69 -19.51
CA SER A 211 -15.32 -14.72 -18.98
C SER A 211 -14.64 -13.61 -18.19
N GLU A 212 -14.77 -12.37 -18.63
CA GLU A 212 -14.30 -11.19 -17.91
C GLU A 212 -15.06 -11.10 -16.57
N LYS A 213 -14.35 -11.34 -15.45
CA LYS A 213 -14.96 -11.28 -14.11
C LYS A 213 -15.37 -9.84 -13.80
N SER A 214 -16.60 -9.65 -13.33
CA SER A 214 -17.15 -8.38 -12.89
C SER A 214 -16.38 -7.79 -11.69
N PRO A 215 -16.45 -6.46 -11.45
CA PRO A 215 -15.83 -5.83 -10.27
C PRO A 215 -16.25 -6.47 -8.93
N LEU A 216 -17.50 -6.92 -8.84
CA LEU A 216 -18.05 -7.63 -7.69
C LEU A 216 -17.37 -9.00 -7.48
N GLU A 217 -17.19 -9.77 -8.55
CA GLU A 217 -16.50 -11.06 -8.47
C GLU A 217 -15.03 -10.89 -8.10
N LEU A 218 -14.37 -9.83 -8.57
CA LEU A 218 -13.00 -9.51 -8.21
C LEU A 218 -12.85 -9.15 -6.73
N GLY A 219 -13.80 -8.42 -6.15
CA GLY A 219 -13.81 -8.13 -4.72
C GLY A 219 -14.04 -9.38 -3.88
N ALA A 220 -14.98 -10.24 -4.26
CA ALA A 220 -15.19 -11.54 -3.60
C ALA A 220 -13.93 -12.42 -3.63
N VAL A 221 -13.24 -12.50 -4.77
CA VAL A 221 -11.98 -13.25 -4.91
C VAL A 221 -10.88 -12.66 -4.02
N ALA A 222 -10.77 -11.33 -3.92
CA ALA A 222 -9.79 -10.69 -3.04
C ALA A 222 -10.01 -11.06 -1.57
N VAL A 223 -11.27 -11.01 -1.10
CA VAL A 223 -11.66 -11.40 0.26
C VAL A 223 -11.41 -12.89 0.49
N GLN A 224 -11.71 -13.75 -0.49
CA GLN A 224 -11.45 -15.19 -0.39
C GLN A 224 -9.96 -15.50 -0.25
N ASN A 225 -9.10 -14.80 -1.01
CA ASN A 225 -7.65 -14.93 -0.87
C ASN A 225 -7.15 -14.50 0.51
N LEU A 226 -7.73 -13.42 1.05
CA LEU A 226 -7.44 -12.96 2.41
C LEU A 226 -7.84 -14.01 3.46
N ILE A 227 -9.02 -14.61 3.34
CA ILE A 227 -9.48 -15.73 4.19
C ILE A 227 -8.48 -16.89 4.14
N SER A 228 -8.09 -17.32 2.95
CA SER A 228 -7.14 -18.43 2.79
C SER A 228 -5.79 -18.12 3.42
N LYS A 229 -5.30 -16.88 3.32
CA LYS A 229 -4.05 -16.49 3.98
C LYS A 229 -4.20 -16.46 5.51
N ALA A 230 -5.34 -15.99 6.05
CA ALA A 230 -5.62 -16.07 7.49
C ALA A 230 -5.62 -17.52 7.99
N GLN A 231 -6.22 -18.44 7.23
CA GLN A 231 -6.25 -19.88 7.55
C GLN A 231 -4.85 -20.50 7.54
N GLU A 232 -4.03 -20.15 6.54
CA GLU A 232 -2.63 -20.58 6.44
C GLU A 232 -1.83 -20.15 7.68
N ILE A 233 -1.94 -18.86 8.06
CA ILE A 233 -1.25 -18.32 9.23
C ILE A 233 -1.73 -18.99 10.52
N ASN A 234 -3.05 -19.13 10.71
CA ASN A 234 -3.61 -19.79 11.89
C ASN A 234 -3.09 -21.24 12.03
N SER A 235 -3.01 -21.96 10.91
CA SER A 235 -2.51 -23.33 10.87
C SER A 235 -1.02 -23.38 11.22
N ALA A 236 -0.22 -22.45 10.69
CA ALA A 236 1.21 -22.35 11.01
C ALA A 236 1.45 -22.01 12.49
N ILE A 237 0.69 -21.07 13.06
CA ILE A 237 0.74 -20.75 14.50
C ILE A 237 0.42 -21.99 15.33
N SER A 238 -0.62 -22.73 14.97
CA SER A 238 -1.04 -23.95 15.68
C SER A 238 0.06 -25.03 15.68
N GLN A 239 0.89 -25.09 14.62
CA GLN A 239 2.05 -25.98 14.59
C GLN A 239 3.19 -25.48 15.48
N LEU A 240 3.48 -24.18 15.44
CA LEU A 240 4.50 -23.56 16.28
C LEU A 240 4.20 -23.72 17.78
N GLN A 241 2.92 -23.71 18.18
CA GLN A 241 2.52 -23.96 19.57
C GLN A 241 2.82 -25.37 20.06
N LYS A 242 2.85 -26.35 19.15
CA LYS A 242 3.18 -27.74 19.47
C LYS A 242 4.69 -27.98 19.56
N ASP A 243 5.51 -27.02 19.12
CA ASP A 243 6.96 -27.12 19.22
C ASP A 243 7.39 -27.06 20.69
N LYS A 244 8.06 -28.14 21.14
CA LYS A 244 8.60 -28.25 22.49
C LYS A 244 9.73 -27.26 22.76
N LYS A 245 10.33 -26.67 21.73
CA LYS A 245 11.42 -25.68 21.82
C LYS A 245 10.94 -24.25 22.09
N ALA A 246 9.64 -23.97 21.93
CA ALA A 246 9.11 -22.63 22.22
C ALA A 246 9.13 -22.35 23.73
N ASN A 247 9.77 -21.23 24.12
CA ASN A 247 9.78 -20.76 25.50
C ASN A 247 8.40 -20.25 25.95
N GLY A 248 8.22 -19.98 27.25
CA GLY A 248 6.94 -19.57 27.82
C GLY A 248 6.34 -18.31 27.18
N ALA A 249 7.16 -17.27 26.98
CA ALA A 249 6.74 -16.01 26.37
C ALA A 249 6.31 -16.19 24.90
N ALA A 250 7.05 -16.99 24.12
CA ALA A 250 6.69 -17.32 22.75
C ALA A 250 5.36 -18.09 22.68
N LYS A 251 5.11 -19.01 23.62
CA LYS A 251 3.85 -19.78 23.68
C LYS A 251 2.65 -18.89 23.98
N GLU A 252 2.82 -17.92 24.87
CA GLU A 252 1.77 -16.96 25.21
C GLU A 252 1.44 -16.04 24.02
N ALA A 253 2.47 -15.48 23.37
CA ALA A 253 2.30 -14.67 22.17
C ALA A 253 1.64 -15.47 21.02
N LEU A 254 2.06 -16.73 20.80
CA LEU A 254 1.42 -17.62 19.82
C LEU A 254 -0.06 -17.89 20.16
N LYS A 255 -0.42 -18.01 21.44
CA LYS A 255 -1.81 -18.23 21.88
C LYS A 255 -2.70 -17.04 21.57
N TYR A 256 -2.21 -15.83 21.81
CA TYR A 256 -2.89 -14.60 21.41
C TYR A 256 -3.12 -14.57 19.89
N CYS A 257 -2.04 -14.77 19.12
CA CYS A 257 -2.10 -14.80 17.66
C CYS A 257 -3.06 -15.86 17.10
N SER A 258 -3.08 -17.06 17.67
CA SER A 258 -4.01 -18.13 17.25
C SER A 258 -5.47 -17.72 17.46
N THR A 259 -5.77 -17.11 18.61
CA THR A 259 -7.12 -16.61 18.92
C THR A 259 -7.52 -15.53 17.92
N ALA A 260 -6.63 -14.58 17.63
CA ALA A 260 -6.88 -13.52 16.66
C ALA A 260 -7.15 -14.10 15.25
N TYR A 261 -6.22 -14.88 14.72
CA TYR A 261 -6.33 -15.42 13.35
C TYR A 261 -7.49 -16.38 13.15
N SER A 262 -7.85 -17.19 14.16
CA SER A 262 -9.08 -18.01 14.08
C SER A 262 -10.34 -17.13 14.04
N GLY A 263 -10.37 -16.04 14.82
CA GLY A 263 -11.41 -15.01 14.74
C GLY A 263 -11.49 -14.38 13.35
N PHE A 264 -10.34 -14.05 12.74
CA PHE A 264 -10.29 -13.42 11.41
C PHE A 264 -10.94 -14.28 10.35
N VAL A 265 -10.64 -15.58 10.34
CA VAL A 265 -11.25 -16.52 9.41
C VAL A 265 -12.77 -16.50 9.54
N LYS A 266 -13.30 -16.50 10.77
CA LYS A 266 -14.74 -16.44 11.02
C LYS A 266 -15.35 -15.12 10.53
N HIS A 267 -14.78 -13.99 10.92
CA HIS A 267 -15.29 -12.65 10.58
C HIS A 267 -15.24 -12.37 9.07
N LEU A 268 -14.15 -12.74 8.39
CA LEU A 268 -14.02 -12.58 6.95
C LEU A 268 -14.97 -13.51 6.18
N THR A 269 -15.16 -14.75 6.65
CA THR A 269 -16.09 -15.68 6.01
C THR A 269 -17.53 -15.18 6.10
N GLU A 270 -17.94 -14.66 7.26
CA GLU A 270 -19.25 -14.05 7.43
C GLU A 270 -19.40 -12.77 6.62
N GLY A 271 -18.35 -11.94 6.63
CA GLY A 271 -18.23 -10.75 5.81
C GLY A 271 -18.41 -11.03 4.32
N LEU A 272 -17.82 -12.11 3.80
CA LEU A 272 -17.97 -12.52 2.41
C LEU A 272 -19.41 -12.93 2.06
N LYS A 273 -20.16 -13.54 2.99
CA LYS A 273 -21.60 -13.79 2.78
C LYS A 273 -22.38 -12.48 2.70
N ASN A 274 -22.09 -11.54 3.59
CA ASN A 274 -22.72 -10.22 3.61
C ASN A 274 -22.37 -9.39 2.36
N TYR A 275 -21.16 -9.56 1.83
CA TYR A 275 -20.72 -8.96 0.58
C TYR A 275 -21.56 -9.44 -0.61
N GLN A 276 -21.94 -10.72 -0.65
CA GLN A 276 -22.87 -11.24 -1.66
C GLN A 276 -24.29 -10.65 -1.51
N ALA A 277 -24.66 -10.22 -0.30
CA ALA A 277 -25.88 -9.46 -0.02
C ALA A 277 -25.72 -7.94 -0.22
N LYS A 278 -24.64 -7.50 -0.90
CA LYS A 278 -24.27 -6.11 -1.20
C LYS A 278 -23.90 -5.24 0.01
N LYS A 279 -23.69 -5.78 1.22
CA LYS A 279 -23.33 -5.00 2.42
C LYS A 279 -21.82 -4.78 2.49
N TYR A 280 -21.31 -3.74 1.83
CA TYR A 280 -19.87 -3.55 1.59
C TYR A 280 -19.14 -2.84 2.75
N ASP A 281 -19.75 -1.84 3.38
CA ASP A 281 -19.09 -1.01 4.40
C ASP A 281 -18.72 -1.78 5.66
N ASP A 282 -19.61 -2.67 6.10
CA ASP A 282 -19.37 -3.56 7.24
C ASP A 282 -18.15 -4.46 7.00
N LEU A 283 -18.00 -4.97 5.77
CA LEU A 283 -16.88 -5.84 5.42
C LEU A 283 -15.57 -5.07 5.35
N LYS A 284 -15.58 -3.86 4.77
CA LYS A 284 -14.39 -3.01 4.74
C LYS A 284 -13.91 -2.69 6.16
N SER A 285 -14.82 -2.23 7.02
CA SER A 285 -14.53 -1.93 8.43
C SER A 285 -13.98 -3.15 9.17
N THR A 286 -14.56 -4.33 8.89
CA THR A 286 -14.06 -5.61 9.40
C THR A 286 -12.63 -5.87 8.94
N ILE A 287 -12.32 -5.79 7.64
CA ILE A 287 -10.97 -6.04 7.11
C ILE A 287 -9.94 -5.08 7.73
N ASP A 288 -10.28 -3.80 7.84
CA ASP A 288 -9.40 -2.79 8.41
C ASP A 288 -9.09 -3.10 9.89
N THR A 289 -10.10 -3.56 10.64
CA THR A 289 -9.96 -3.99 12.05
C THR A 289 -9.13 -5.25 12.19
N LEU A 290 -9.35 -6.28 11.36
CA LEU A 290 -8.59 -7.53 11.46
C LEU A 290 -7.12 -7.33 11.07
N THR A 291 -6.84 -6.39 10.16
CA THR A 291 -5.47 -6.03 9.80
C THR A 291 -4.72 -5.40 10.98
N LEU A 292 -5.41 -4.63 11.83
CA LEU A 292 -4.87 -4.11 13.09
C LEU A 292 -4.52 -5.24 14.05
N ASP A 293 -5.46 -6.13 14.33
CA ASP A 293 -5.26 -7.25 15.24
C ASP A 293 -4.12 -8.18 14.76
N ALA A 294 -3.93 -8.27 13.43
CA ALA A 294 -2.83 -9.02 12.84
C ALA A 294 -1.47 -8.34 13.11
N GLU A 295 -1.40 -7.02 13.12
CA GLU A 295 -0.19 -6.27 13.50
C GLU A 295 0.10 -6.40 15.00
N TYR A 296 -0.94 -6.36 15.84
CA TYR A 296 -0.81 -6.61 17.28
C TYR A 296 -0.22 -7.98 17.61
N CYS A 297 -0.56 -9.01 16.82
CA CYS A 297 0.08 -10.31 16.95
C CYS A 297 1.61 -10.25 16.77
N VAL A 298 2.11 -9.39 15.87
CA VAL A 298 3.56 -9.17 15.69
C VAL A 298 4.15 -8.40 16.87
N ASP A 299 3.43 -7.40 17.37
CA ASP A 299 3.87 -6.56 18.48
C ASP A 299 3.98 -7.37 19.77
N GLU A 300 3.11 -8.36 19.99
CA GLU A 300 3.17 -9.23 21.16
C GLU A 300 4.50 -9.99 21.26
N PHE A 301 5.05 -10.43 20.12
CA PHE A 301 6.40 -11.01 20.09
C PHE A 301 7.47 -9.95 20.36
N SER A 302 7.32 -8.78 19.75
CA SER A 302 8.29 -7.69 19.88
C SER A 302 8.38 -7.18 21.33
N ASN A 303 7.28 -7.16 22.07
CA ASN A 303 7.20 -6.79 23.49
C ASN A 303 7.98 -7.77 24.38
N GLN A 304 8.09 -9.02 23.95
CA GLN A 304 8.86 -10.07 24.62
C GLN A 304 10.31 -10.14 24.12
N ASN A 305 10.76 -9.17 23.32
CA ASN A 305 12.04 -9.16 22.61
C ASN A 305 12.25 -10.41 21.72
N LEU A 306 11.16 -10.92 21.14
CA LEU A 306 11.15 -12.05 20.23
C LEU A 306 10.86 -11.58 18.80
N GLU A 307 11.40 -12.30 17.83
CA GLU A 307 11.01 -12.11 16.43
C GLU A 307 9.78 -12.97 16.13
N PHE A 308 8.78 -12.39 15.47
CA PHE A 308 7.59 -13.14 15.06
C PHE A 308 7.96 -14.15 13.96
N PRO A 309 7.73 -15.46 14.14
CA PRO A 309 8.22 -16.48 13.21
C PRO A 309 7.57 -16.47 11.82
N LEU A 310 6.46 -15.74 11.64
CA LEU A 310 5.70 -15.70 10.38
C LEU A 310 5.67 -14.30 9.75
N MET A 311 6.74 -13.51 9.91
CA MET A 311 6.84 -12.14 9.37
C MET A 311 6.49 -12.04 7.88
N LYS A 312 6.90 -13.02 7.08
CA LYS A 312 6.64 -13.03 5.63
C LYS A 312 5.15 -13.20 5.35
N GLN A 313 4.52 -14.18 5.97
CA GLN A 313 3.11 -14.49 5.81
C GLN A 313 2.23 -13.36 6.33
N GLN A 314 2.61 -12.72 7.44
CA GLN A 314 1.98 -11.50 7.93
C GLN A 314 2.01 -10.38 6.88
N GLY A 315 3.17 -10.13 6.28
CA GLY A 315 3.30 -9.11 5.23
C GLY A 315 2.46 -9.43 3.99
N GLU A 316 2.27 -10.70 3.67
CA GLU A 316 1.35 -11.14 2.61
C GLU A 316 -0.11 -10.95 2.99
N PHE A 317 -0.48 -11.23 4.25
CA PHE A 317 -1.82 -11.00 4.79
C PHE A 317 -2.21 -9.52 4.71
N THR A 318 -1.36 -8.61 5.19
CA THR A 318 -1.62 -7.16 5.12
C THR A 318 -1.81 -6.68 3.69
N LYS A 319 -1.00 -7.15 2.74
CA LYS A 319 -1.15 -6.79 1.32
C LYS A 319 -2.48 -7.29 0.73
N LEU A 320 -2.88 -8.50 1.07
CA LEU A 320 -4.17 -9.04 0.62
C LEU A 320 -5.34 -8.28 1.24
N ALA A 321 -5.19 -7.81 2.49
CA ALA A 321 -6.18 -7.00 3.16
C ALA A 321 -6.33 -5.64 2.48
N ASP A 322 -5.22 -4.96 2.17
CA ASP A 322 -5.24 -3.69 1.45
C ASP A 322 -5.93 -3.83 0.08
N VAL A 323 -5.61 -4.89 -0.67
CA VAL A 323 -6.25 -5.18 -1.97
C VAL A 323 -7.75 -5.45 -1.81
N ALA A 324 -8.15 -6.20 -0.78
CA ALA A 324 -9.55 -6.48 -0.51
C ALA A 324 -10.33 -5.21 -0.14
N SER A 325 -9.80 -4.40 0.79
CA SER A 325 -10.39 -3.11 1.18
C SER A 325 -10.53 -2.16 -0.02
N GLU A 326 -9.50 -2.04 -0.86
CA GLU A 326 -9.58 -1.17 -2.05
C GLU A 326 -10.66 -1.62 -3.03
N ARG A 327 -10.76 -2.94 -3.28
CA ARG A 327 -11.78 -3.49 -4.18
C ARG A 327 -13.19 -3.24 -3.66
N ILE A 328 -13.40 -3.40 -2.36
CA ILE A 328 -14.69 -3.14 -1.72
C ILE A 328 -15.04 -1.65 -1.82
N SER A 329 -14.08 -0.74 -1.59
CA SER A 329 -14.28 0.71 -1.73
C SER A 329 -14.58 1.19 -3.16
N SER A 330 -14.32 0.37 -4.18
CA SER A 330 -14.62 0.71 -5.58
C SER A 330 -16.03 0.35 -6.02
N LEU A 331 -16.83 -0.27 -5.14
CA LEU A 331 -18.21 -0.67 -5.43
C LEU A 331 -19.17 0.48 -5.09
N PRO A 332 -20.29 0.59 -5.80
CA PRO A 332 -21.30 1.60 -5.47
C PRO A 332 -21.83 1.39 -4.05
N GLU A 333 -21.87 2.49 -3.27
CA GLU A 333 -22.52 2.55 -1.96
C GLU A 333 -24.01 2.20 -2.12
N ASN A 334 -24.57 1.47 -1.15
CA ASN A 334 -26.02 1.22 -1.10
C ASN A 334 -26.73 2.34 -0.36
#